data_AF-A0A1J6HCG5-F1
#
_entry.id   AF-A0A1J6HCG5-F1
#
_cell.length_a   1.000
_cell.length_b   1.000
_cell.length_c   1.000
_cell.angle_alpha   90.00
_cell.angle_beta   90.00
_cell.angle_gamma   90.00
#
_symmetry.space_group_name_H-M   'P 1'
#
loop_
_entity.id
_entity.type
_entity.pdbx_description
1 polymer ?
#
loop_
_entity_poly.entity_id
_entity_poly.type
_entity_poly.pdbx_seq_one_letter_code
_entity_poly.pdbx_strand_id
1 'polypeptide(L)'
;MSVQNRRKSRAGYAFAHHVEAVLKAHKIAYKREATTEKRNAADFLFPDEASYANPAFPAENLRMLAVKTNCKDRWRQVLAEANRISEKHLLTLEPSISRTQTTEMQAQSLRLVLPKSIHTTYHSDQQEWLMNIGEFLGLVKSS
;
A
#
# COMPACT_ATOMS: atom_id res chain seq x y z
N MET A 1 -9.47 28.76 3.63
CA MET A 1 -9.40 27.32 3.28
C MET A 1 -8.50 26.53 4.27
N SER A 2 -8.89 26.36 5.55
CA SER A 2 -7.96 25.81 6.57
C SER A 2 -8.44 24.53 7.29
N VAL A 3 -9.74 24.36 7.55
CA VAL A 3 -10.24 23.24 8.39
C VAL A 3 -10.28 21.89 7.65
N GLN A 4 -10.65 21.89 6.36
CA GLN A 4 -10.81 20.64 5.59
C GLN A 4 -9.47 19.94 5.29
N ASN A 5 -8.39 20.70 5.07
CA ASN A 5 -7.06 20.12 4.83
C ASN A 5 -6.47 19.51 6.11
N ARG A 6 -6.71 20.13 7.27
CA ARG A 6 -6.27 19.61 8.57
C ARG A 6 -6.97 18.30 8.94
N ARG A 7 -8.26 18.16 8.64
CA ARG A 7 -9.02 16.90 8.86
C ARG A 7 -8.54 15.77 7.94
N LYS A 8 -8.27 16.05 6.67
CA LYS A 8 -7.76 15.05 5.70
C LYS A 8 -6.37 14.52 6.09
N SER A 9 -5.48 15.39 6.55
CA SER A 9 -4.15 14.99 7.06
C SER A 9 -4.26 14.11 8.31
N ARG A 10 -5.13 14.46 9.27
CA ARG A 10 -5.36 13.66 10.48
C ARG A 10 -5.94 12.27 10.20
N ALA A 11 -6.89 12.16 9.27
CA ALA A 11 -7.49 10.88 8.90
C ALA A 11 -6.47 9.95 8.23
N GLY A 12 -5.64 10.48 7.32
CA GLY A 12 -4.54 9.72 6.72
C GLY A 12 -3.52 9.25 7.76
N TYR A 13 -3.11 10.16 8.66
CA TYR A 13 -2.16 9.85 9.73
C TYR A 13 -2.69 8.79 10.69
N ALA A 14 -3.95 8.91 11.12
CA ALA A 14 -4.60 7.91 11.96
C ALA A 14 -4.69 6.55 11.26
N PHE A 15 -5.00 6.52 9.96
CA PHE A 15 -5.07 5.26 9.23
C PHE A 15 -3.70 4.57 9.16
N ALA A 16 -2.65 5.29 8.79
CA ALA A 16 -1.29 4.77 8.80
C ALA A 16 -0.86 4.28 10.21
N HIS A 17 -1.25 4.98 11.27
CA HIS A 17 -1.00 4.53 12.65
C HIS A 17 -1.66 3.20 12.99
N HIS A 18 -2.91 2.98 12.57
CA HIS A 18 -3.58 1.69 12.80
C HIS A 18 -2.89 0.57 12.02
N VAL A 19 -2.47 0.83 10.77
CA VAL A 19 -1.70 -0.12 9.96
C VAL A 19 -0.39 -0.48 10.67
N GLU A 20 0.32 0.53 11.17
CA GLU A 20 1.56 0.32 11.91
C GLU A 20 1.35 -0.53 13.18
N ALA A 21 0.27 -0.28 13.94
CA ALA A 21 -0.06 -1.07 15.12
C ALA A 21 -0.33 -2.54 14.76
N VAL A 22 -1.01 -2.81 13.64
CA VAL A 22 -1.22 -4.18 13.12
C VAL A 22 0.10 -4.83 12.75
N LEU A 23 0.99 -4.13 12.03
CA LEU A 23 2.32 -4.66 11.67
C LEU A 23 3.15 -5.02 12.92
N LYS A 24 3.16 -4.15 13.93
CA LYS A 24 3.81 -4.40 15.24
C LYS A 24 3.22 -5.61 15.95
N ALA A 25 1.89 -5.71 16.03
CA ALA A 25 1.22 -6.84 16.67
C ALA A 25 1.56 -8.18 15.99
N HIS A 26 1.77 -8.15 14.67
CA HIS A 26 2.17 -9.32 13.88
C HIS A 26 3.69 -9.55 13.84
N LYS A 27 4.49 -8.72 14.52
CA LYS A 27 5.97 -8.75 14.58
C LYS A 27 6.63 -8.72 13.18
N ILE A 28 6.05 -7.94 12.27
CA ILE A 28 6.61 -7.77 10.92
C ILE A 28 7.73 -6.73 10.97
N ALA A 29 8.85 -7.02 10.32
CA ALA A 29 9.92 -6.05 10.11
C ALA A 29 9.49 -5.05 9.02
N TYR A 30 9.55 -3.76 9.33
CA TYR A 30 9.22 -2.72 8.37
C TYR A 30 9.98 -1.43 8.71
N LYS A 31 10.13 -0.57 7.69
CA LYS A 31 10.44 0.84 7.84
C LYS A 31 9.22 1.68 7.47
N ARG A 32 8.82 2.57 8.38
CA ARG A 32 7.80 3.58 8.11
C ARG A 32 8.43 4.82 7.44
N GLU A 33 7.69 5.44 6.53
CA GLU A 33 8.08 6.67 5.82
C GLU A 33 9.49 6.51 5.21
N ALA A 34 9.68 5.41 4.50
CA ALA A 34 10.98 5.03 3.96
C ALA A 34 11.43 5.95 2.82
N THR A 35 12.71 6.28 2.81
CA THR A 35 13.38 7.02 1.75
C THR A 35 13.86 6.05 0.68
N THR A 36 13.36 6.21 -0.55
CA THR A 36 13.91 5.54 -1.73
C THR A 36 14.51 6.59 -2.69
N GLU A 37 14.63 6.30 -3.98
CA GLU A 37 15.31 7.15 -4.97
C GLU A 37 14.69 8.55 -5.09
N LYS A 38 13.39 8.69 -4.79
CA LYS A 38 12.71 9.98 -4.68
C LYS A 38 12.33 10.17 -3.21
N ARG A 39 12.79 11.27 -2.60
CA ARG A 39 12.56 11.62 -1.19
C ARG A 39 11.07 11.39 -0.82
N ASN A 40 10.84 10.43 0.08
CA ASN A 40 9.56 9.88 0.56
C ASN A 40 8.74 9.11 -0.50
N ALA A 41 8.83 7.78 -0.45
CA ALA A 41 8.35 6.91 -1.53
C ALA A 41 7.57 5.68 -1.06
N ALA A 42 7.48 5.40 0.23
CA ALA A 42 6.59 4.36 0.72
C ALA A 42 6.15 4.71 2.14
N ASP A 43 4.85 4.59 2.41
CA ASP A 43 4.37 4.71 3.78
C ASP A 43 4.97 3.59 4.64
N PHE A 44 5.07 2.37 4.09
CA PHE A 44 5.78 1.24 4.68
C PHE A 44 6.61 0.49 3.65
N LEU A 45 7.85 0.17 4.02
CA LEU A 45 8.79 -0.63 3.24
C LEU A 45 9.19 -1.87 4.04
N PHE A 46 9.30 -3.01 3.37
CA PHE A 46 9.60 -4.29 3.99
C PHE A 46 10.80 -4.97 3.30
N PRO A 47 11.74 -5.58 4.06
CA PRO A 47 11.79 -5.57 5.53
C PRO A 47 12.32 -4.23 6.10
N ASP A 48 13.24 -3.56 5.40
CA ASP A 48 13.86 -2.31 5.83
C ASP A 48 14.52 -1.53 4.67
N GLU A 49 14.98 -0.32 4.97
CA GLU A 49 15.71 0.55 4.02
C GLU A 49 17.07 -0.01 3.62
N ALA A 50 17.76 -0.74 4.50
CA ALA A 50 19.11 -1.24 4.21
C ALA A 50 19.05 -2.35 3.14
N SER A 51 18.07 -3.24 3.26
CA SER A 51 17.76 -4.28 2.29
C SER A 51 17.33 -3.67 0.95
N TYR A 52 16.52 -2.62 0.98
CA TYR A 52 16.15 -1.86 -0.22
C TYR A 52 17.32 -1.08 -0.85
N ALA A 53 18.28 -0.61 -0.08
CA ALA A 53 19.46 0.06 -0.61
C ALA A 53 20.51 -0.93 -1.15
N ASN A 54 20.49 -2.19 -0.68
CA ASN A 54 21.45 -3.21 -1.06
C ASN A 54 21.10 -3.87 -2.41
N PRO A 55 21.87 -3.65 -3.49
CA PRO A 55 21.58 -4.24 -4.79
C PRO A 55 21.68 -5.77 -4.82
N ALA A 56 22.43 -6.37 -3.90
CA ALA A 56 22.56 -7.82 -3.77
C ALA A 56 21.37 -8.47 -3.05
N PHE A 57 20.52 -7.69 -2.38
CA PHE A 57 19.29 -8.21 -1.79
C PHE A 57 18.26 -8.48 -2.89
N PRO A 58 17.62 -9.67 -2.95
CA PRO A 58 16.66 -10.01 -4.00
C PRO A 58 15.48 -9.04 -4.04
N ALA A 59 15.21 -8.47 -5.22
CA ALA A 59 14.08 -7.56 -5.39
C ALA A 59 12.74 -8.26 -5.18
N GLU A 60 12.65 -9.57 -5.45
CA GLU A 60 11.47 -10.38 -5.17
C GLU A 60 11.11 -10.50 -3.69
N ASN A 61 12.01 -10.15 -2.76
CA ASN A 61 11.75 -10.17 -1.32
C ASN A 61 11.43 -8.77 -0.77
N LEU A 62 11.54 -7.73 -1.59
CA LEU A 62 11.15 -6.38 -1.22
C LEU A 62 9.64 -6.20 -1.43
N ARG A 63 9.00 -5.56 -0.46
CA ARG A 63 7.58 -5.17 -0.55
C ARG A 63 7.43 -3.72 -0.12
N MET A 64 6.43 -3.04 -0.68
CA MET A 64 6.00 -1.73 -0.21
C MET A 64 4.50 -1.73 -0.01
N LEU A 65 4.04 -0.94 0.95
CA LEU A 65 2.63 -0.64 1.17
C LEU A 65 2.45 0.87 1.25
N ALA A 66 1.75 1.42 0.26
CA ALA A 66 1.20 2.76 0.34
C ALA A 66 -0.17 2.72 1.03
N VAL A 67 -0.50 3.76 1.80
CA VAL A 67 -1.75 3.86 2.56
C VAL A 67 -2.45 5.15 2.16
N LYS A 68 -3.64 5.03 1.57
CA LYS A 68 -4.46 6.18 1.18
C LYS A 68 -5.87 5.98 1.71
N THR A 69 -6.43 6.98 2.38
CA THR A 69 -7.84 6.94 2.79
C THR A 69 -8.79 7.09 1.60
N ASN A 70 -8.32 7.72 0.51
CA ASN A 70 -9.03 7.87 -0.75
C ASN A 70 -8.01 7.86 -1.90
N CYS A 71 -8.23 6.97 -2.86
CA CYS A 71 -7.35 6.67 -3.99
C CYS A 71 -7.59 7.62 -5.17
N LYS A 72 -8.84 7.85 -5.59
CA LYS A 72 -9.21 8.67 -6.78
C LYS A 72 -8.16 8.57 -7.90
N ASP A 73 -7.47 9.67 -8.26
CA ASP A 73 -6.36 9.64 -9.22
C ASP A 73 -4.97 9.67 -8.56
N ARG A 74 -4.93 9.78 -7.22
CA ARG A 74 -3.67 9.90 -6.45
C ARG A 74 -2.93 8.58 -6.30
N TRP A 75 -3.55 7.45 -6.61
CA TRP A 75 -2.86 6.15 -6.61
C TRP A 75 -1.69 6.13 -7.60
N ARG A 76 -1.75 6.91 -8.69
CA ARG A 76 -0.66 7.00 -9.68
C ARG A 76 0.65 7.51 -9.07
N GLN A 77 0.58 8.29 -7.99
CA GLN A 77 1.78 8.77 -7.28
C GLN A 77 2.61 7.60 -6.73
N VAL A 78 1.94 6.52 -6.32
CA VAL A 78 2.59 5.30 -5.79
C VAL A 78 3.43 4.60 -6.86
N LEU A 79 3.06 4.70 -8.13
CA LEU A 79 3.79 4.04 -9.22
C LEU A 79 5.20 4.62 -9.43
N ALA A 80 5.37 5.91 -9.15
CA ALA A 80 6.61 6.64 -9.40
C ALA A 80 7.68 6.40 -8.31
N GLU A 81 7.36 5.60 -7.31
CA GLU A 81 8.10 5.35 -6.08
C GLU A 81 8.72 3.93 -6.08
N ALA A 82 9.75 3.70 -5.26
CA ALA A 82 10.38 2.40 -5.02
C ALA A 82 10.65 1.55 -6.29
N ASN A 83 11.55 2.04 -7.16
CA ASN A 83 11.77 1.47 -8.48
C ASN A 83 12.21 -0.01 -8.48
N ARG A 84 12.86 -0.48 -7.40
CA ARG A 84 13.25 -1.89 -7.27
C ARG A 84 12.06 -2.83 -7.08
N ILE A 85 10.90 -2.32 -6.69
CA ILE A 85 9.70 -3.10 -6.39
C ILE A 85 8.75 -3.02 -7.58
N SER A 86 8.65 -4.14 -8.31
CA SER A 86 7.76 -4.27 -9.47
C SER A 86 6.29 -4.32 -9.05
N GLU A 87 5.94 -5.20 -8.12
CA GLU A 87 4.58 -5.33 -7.58
C GLU A 87 4.40 -4.47 -6.33
N LYS A 88 3.59 -3.42 -6.47
CA LYS A 88 3.32 -2.45 -5.41
C LYS A 88 1.98 -2.73 -4.77
N HIS A 89 1.83 -2.38 -3.49
CA HIS A 89 0.58 -2.57 -2.77
C HIS A 89 0.03 -1.25 -2.28
N LEU A 90 -1.28 -1.04 -2.46
CA LEU A 90 -2.00 0.14 -2.00
C LEU A 90 -3.15 -0.28 -1.09
N LEU A 91 -3.07 0.10 0.18
CA LEU A 91 -4.13 -0.08 1.14
C LEU A 91 -5.07 1.13 1.16
N THR A 92 -6.38 0.87 1.07
CA THR A 92 -7.41 1.89 1.17
C THR A 92 -8.65 1.40 1.92
N LEU A 93 -9.51 2.35 2.29
CA LEU A 93 -10.86 2.12 2.82
C LEU A 93 -11.94 2.67 1.88
N GLU A 94 -11.56 3.09 0.67
CA GLU A 94 -12.51 3.60 -0.33
C GLU A 94 -13.32 2.43 -0.91
N PRO A 95 -14.67 2.45 -0.79
CA PRO A 95 -15.52 1.44 -1.40
C PRO A 95 -15.69 1.72 -2.91
N SER A 96 -15.98 0.66 -3.66
CA SER A 96 -16.48 0.75 -5.05
C SER A 96 -15.62 1.57 -6.02
N ILE A 97 -14.29 1.38 -6.03
CA ILE A 97 -13.44 1.94 -7.09
C ILE A 97 -13.84 1.35 -8.44
N SER A 98 -13.95 2.20 -9.47
CA SER A 98 -14.44 1.79 -10.80
C SER A 98 -13.60 0.68 -11.43
N ARG A 99 -14.23 -0.18 -12.24
CA ARG A 99 -13.56 -1.26 -12.98
C ARG A 99 -12.41 -0.74 -13.84
N THR A 100 -12.64 0.35 -14.55
CA THR A 100 -11.62 1.02 -15.38
C THR A 100 -10.38 1.36 -14.54
N GLN A 101 -10.56 1.98 -13.38
CA GLN A 101 -9.43 2.30 -12.50
C GLN A 101 -8.74 1.06 -11.95
N THR A 102 -9.47 0.03 -11.52
CA THR A 102 -8.83 -1.21 -11.03
C THR A 102 -8.09 -1.96 -12.14
N THR A 103 -8.60 -1.94 -13.37
CA THR A 103 -7.90 -2.50 -14.55
C THR A 103 -6.62 -1.74 -14.83
N GLU A 104 -6.64 -0.41 -14.75
CA GLU A 104 -5.42 0.39 -14.90
C GLU A 104 -4.41 0.12 -13.78
N MET A 105 -4.86 -0.02 -12.53
CA MET A 105 -3.98 -0.38 -11.41
C MET A 105 -3.35 -1.75 -11.63
N GLN A 106 -4.14 -2.75 -12.05
CA GLN A 106 -3.65 -4.09 -12.36
C GLN A 106 -2.62 -4.08 -13.49
N ALA A 107 -2.88 -3.35 -14.57
CA ALA A 107 -1.95 -3.20 -15.69
C ALA A 107 -0.62 -2.55 -15.29
N GLN A 108 -0.61 -1.77 -14.20
CA GLN A 108 0.57 -1.10 -13.65
C GLN A 108 1.19 -1.89 -12.48
N SER A 109 0.82 -3.15 -12.28
CA SER A 109 1.30 -4.00 -11.17
C SER A 109 1.09 -3.38 -9.78
N LEU A 110 -0.01 -2.63 -9.60
CA LEU A 110 -0.41 -2.05 -8.31
C LEU A 110 -1.58 -2.84 -7.73
N ARG A 111 -1.32 -3.73 -6.79
CA ARG A 111 -2.34 -4.55 -6.11
C ARG A 111 -3.10 -3.73 -5.05
N LEU A 112 -4.43 -3.78 -5.10
CA LEU A 112 -5.28 -3.10 -4.12
C LEU A 112 -5.50 -3.99 -2.88
N VAL A 113 -5.15 -3.47 -1.71
CA VAL A 113 -5.34 -4.14 -0.41
C VAL A 113 -6.51 -3.47 0.32
N LEU A 114 -7.46 -4.27 0.80
CA LEU A 114 -8.67 -3.77 1.49
C LEU A 114 -9.07 -4.69 2.66
N PRO A 115 -9.72 -4.18 3.72
CA PRO A 115 -10.44 -5.02 4.66
C PRO A 115 -11.50 -5.87 3.95
N LYS A 116 -11.62 -7.15 4.32
CA LYS A 116 -12.55 -8.11 3.68
C LYS A 116 -14.00 -7.63 3.64
N SER A 117 -14.43 -6.85 4.64
CA SER A 117 -15.77 -6.27 4.70
C SER A 117 -16.08 -5.27 3.58
N ILE A 118 -15.06 -4.64 2.98
CA ILE A 118 -15.22 -3.66 1.89
C ILE A 118 -15.25 -4.34 0.52
N HIS A 119 -14.73 -5.57 0.40
CA HIS A 119 -14.69 -6.30 -0.88
C HIS A 119 -16.08 -6.46 -1.50
N THR A 120 -17.12 -6.62 -0.67
CA THR A 120 -18.51 -6.75 -1.12
C THR A 120 -19.05 -5.52 -1.85
N THR A 121 -18.38 -4.37 -1.72
CA THR A 121 -18.74 -3.13 -2.45
C THR A 121 -18.18 -3.10 -3.88
N TYR A 122 -17.31 -4.05 -4.23
CA TYR A 122 -16.72 -4.20 -5.55
C TYR A 122 -17.46 -5.28 -6.35
N HIS A 123 -17.30 -5.25 -7.66
CA HIS A 123 -17.84 -6.30 -8.51
C HIS A 123 -17.08 -7.61 -8.37
N SER A 124 -17.74 -8.73 -8.69
CA SER A 124 -17.19 -10.08 -8.52
C SER A 124 -15.87 -10.29 -9.26
N ASP A 125 -15.74 -9.78 -10.48
CA ASP A 125 -14.51 -9.83 -11.28
C ASP A 125 -13.37 -9.02 -10.65
N GLN A 126 -13.67 -7.88 -10.02
CA GLN A 126 -12.67 -7.10 -9.30
C GLN A 126 -12.22 -7.84 -8.04
N GLN A 127 -13.15 -8.49 -7.32
CA GLN A 127 -12.88 -9.18 -6.05
C GLN A 127 -11.82 -10.28 -6.19
N GLU A 128 -11.76 -10.98 -7.32
CA GLU A 128 -10.73 -11.99 -7.61
C GLU A 128 -9.31 -11.40 -7.64
N TRP A 129 -9.19 -10.13 -8.01
CA TRP A 129 -7.94 -9.38 -8.06
C TRP A 129 -7.70 -8.53 -6.80
N LEU A 130 -8.65 -8.42 -5.87
CA LEU A 130 -8.37 -7.74 -4.62
C LEU A 130 -7.45 -8.58 -3.73
N MET A 131 -6.74 -7.92 -2.83
CA MET A 131 -6.02 -8.56 -1.74
C MET A 131 -6.64 -8.10 -0.43
N ASN A 132 -6.80 -9.02 0.53
CA ASN A 132 -7.19 -8.65 1.88
C ASN A 132 -5.96 -8.41 2.77
N ILE A 133 -6.16 -7.71 3.89
CA ILE A 133 -5.05 -7.38 4.81
C ILE A 133 -4.36 -8.64 5.32
N GLY A 134 -5.10 -9.72 5.59
CA GLY A 134 -4.52 -10.99 6.06
C GLY A 134 -3.59 -11.63 5.04
N GLU A 135 -3.98 -11.63 3.76
CA GLU A 135 -3.14 -12.09 2.64
C GLU A 135 -1.86 -11.25 2.52
N PHE A 136 -1.99 -9.92 2.60
CA PHE A 136 -0.83 -9.03 2.57
C PHE A 136 0.13 -9.30 3.74
N LEU A 137 -0.41 -9.48 4.96
CA LEU A 137 0.40 -9.83 6.14
C LEU A 137 1.09 -11.20 6.00
N GLY A 138 0.45 -12.15 5.32
CA GLY A 138 1.06 -13.44 4.98
C GLY A 138 2.22 -13.26 4.00
N LEU A 139 1.99 -12.51 2.92
CA LEU A 139 2.97 -12.21 1.88
C LEU A 139 4.26 -11.60 2.45
N VAL A 140 4.15 -10.58 3.32
CA VAL A 140 5.33 -9.91 3.89
C VAL A 140 6.04 -10.76 4.95
N LYS A 141 5.40 -11.78 5.52
CA LYS A 141 6.02 -12.72 6.47
C LYS A 141 6.79 -13.84 5.79
N SER A 142 6.41 -14.19 4.57
CA SER A 142 7.08 -15.23 3.77
C SER A 142 8.20 -14.70 2.88
N SER A 143 8.42 -13.38 2.88
CA SER A 143 9.47 -12.69 2.08
C SER A 143 10.79 -12.59 2.85
#